data_AF-A0A7C6WGT4-F1
#
_entry.id   AF-A0A7C6WGT4-F1
#
_cell.length_a   1.000
_cell.length_b   1.000
_cell.length_c   1.000
_cell.angle_alpha   90.00
_cell.angle_beta   90.00
_cell.angle_gamma   90.00
#
_symmetry.space_group_name_H-M   'P 1'
#
loop_
_entity.id
_entity.type
_entity.pdbx_description
1 polymer ?
#
loop_
_entity_poly.entity_id
_entity_poly.type
_entity_poly.pdbx_seq_one_letter_code
_entity_poly.pdbx_strand_id
1 'polypeptide(L)'
;MKIGIGRAHGKIILIGEHAVVYGTRAIAIPFFETKVETKVSENEEPYIKSRVYTGALKDAPMEIESITSLIKELTTNLKLP
;
A
#
# COMPACT_ATOMS: atom_id res chain seq x y z
N MET A 1 23.39 -5.54 0.68
CA MET A 1 22.08 -5.16 0.11
C MET A 1 21.00 -5.72 1.03
N LYS A 2 20.32 -4.87 1.82
CA LYS A 2 19.22 -5.31 2.69
C LYS A 2 17.91 -5.26 1.90
N ILE A 3 17.09 -6.30 2.06
CA ILE A 3 15.77 -6.38 1.43
C ILE A 3 14.74 -6.60 2.54
N GLY A 4 13.81 -5.66 2.69
CA GLY A 4 12.59 -5.81 3.49
C GLY A 4 11.50 -6.49 2.69
N ILE A 5 10.77 -7.42 3.30
CA ILE A 5 9.66 -8.14 2.66
C ILE A 5 8.41 -8.01 3.53
N GLY A 6 7.36 -7.42 2.98
CA GLY A 6 6.04 -7.33 3.60
C GLY A 6 5.04 -8.24 2.88
N ARG A 7 4.18 -8.92 3.64
CA ARG A 7 3.11 -9.77 3.11
C ARG A 7 1.80 -9.46 3.80
N ALA A 8 0.73 -9.35 3.03
CA ALA A 8 -0.61 -9.14 3.53
C ALA A 8 -1.62 -10.00 2.76
N HIS A 9 -2.72 -10.35 3.41
CA HIS A 9 -3.88 -10.95 2.78
C HIS A 9 -5.00 -9.92 2.63
N GLY A 10 -5.93 -10.17 1.72
CA GLY A 10 -7.11 -9.33 1.55
C GLY A 10 -8.21 -9.62 2.56
N LYS A 11 -9.32 -8.88 2.44
CA LYS A 11 -10.56 -9.12 3.16
C LYS A 11 -11.74 -8.93 2.23
N ILE A 12 -12.88 -9.53 2.58
CA ILE A 12 -14.18 -9.26 1.96
C ILE A 12 -15.07 -8.60 3.01
N ILE A 13 -15.72 -7.49 2.66
CA ILE A 13 -16.79 -6.92 3.47
C ILE A 13 -18.09 -7.59 3.03
N LEU A 14 -18.75 -8.34 3.91
CA LEU A 14 -20.00 -9.04 3.61
C LEU A 14 -21.20 -8.09 3.65
N ILE A 15 -21.19 -7.14 4.59
CA ILE A 15 -22.23 -6.11 4.75
C ILE A 15 -21.67 -4.88 5.44
N GLY A 16 -22.17 -3.71 5.03
CA GLY A 16 -21.88 -2.43 5.68
C GLY A 16 -20.71 -1.64 5.08
N GLU A 17 -20.35 -1.87 3.82
CA GLU A 17 -19.23 -1.18 3.15
C GLU A 17 -19.35 0.35 3.13
N HIS A 18 -20.57 0.87 3.00
CA HIS A 18 -20.85 2.31 3.05
C HIS A 18 -21.08 2.79 4.50
N ALA A 19 -21.68 1.96 5.35
CA ALA A 19 -22.03 2.33 6.73
C ALA A 19 -20.80 2.43 7.64
N VAL A 20 -19.77 1.60 7.42
CA VAL A 20 -18.55 1.59 8.25
C VAL A 20 -17.75 2.88 8.13
N VAL A 21 -17.85 3.57 6.99
CA VAL A 21 -17.21 4.87 6.76
C VAL A 21 -17.74 5.95 7.72
N TYR A 22 -18.98 5.80 8.19
CA TYR A 22 -19.64 6.73 9.12
C TYR A 22 -19.67 6.21 10.57
N GLY A 23 -18.76 5.31 10.94
CA GLY A 23 -18.63 4.82 12.32
C GLY A 23 -19.65 3.75 12.73
N THR A 24 -20.44 3.23 11.79
CA THR A 24 -21.36 2.12 12.04
C THR A 24 -20.65 0.76 11.87
N ARG A 25 -21.24 -0.32 12.38
CA ARG A 25 -20.66 -1.68 12.31
C ARG A 25 -20.70 -2.24 10.88
N ALA A 26 -19.71 -3.05 10.54
CA ALA A 26 -19.68 -3.89 9.34
C ALA A 26 -19.17 -5.29 9.70
N ILE A 27 -19.54 -6.28 8.89
CA ILE A 27 -18.99 -7.64 9.00
C ILE A 27 -18.03 -7.84 7.84
N ALA A 28 -16.77 -8.12 8.17
CA ALA A 28 -15.74 -8.46 7.20
C ALA A 28 -15.08 -9.78 7.57
N ILE A 29 -14.71 -10.56 6.56
CA ILE A 29 -14.00 -11.81 6.72
C ILE A 29 -12.62 -11.71 6.07
N PRO A 30 -11.57 -12.30 6.69
CA PRO A 30 -10.28 -12.46 6.02
C PRO A 30 -10.43 -13.26 4.73
N PHE A 31 -9.74 -12.86 3.67
CA PHE A 31 -9.71 -13.58 2.40
C PHE A 31 -8.27 -13.98 2.05
N PHE A 32 -7.85 -15.10 2.64
CA PHE A 32 -6.45 -15.56 2.65
C PHE A 32 -5.89 -15.96 1.28
N GLU A 33 -6.76 -16.30 0.32
CA GLU A 33 -6.34 -16.63 -1.05
C GLU A 33 -5.81 -15.41 -1.82
N THR A 34 -6.26 -14.19 -1.46
CA THR A 34 -5.65 -12.96 -1.99
C THR A 34 -4.41 -12.60 -1.20
N LYS A 35 -3.29 -12.45 -1.90
CA LYS A 35 -1.99 -12.13 -1.31
C LYS A 35 -1.36 -10.95 -2.02
N VAL A 36 -0.77 -10.06 -1.23
CA VAL A 36 0.08 -8.98 -1.71
C VAL A 36 1.44 -9.17 -1.04
N GLU A 37 2.50 -9.10 -1.85
CA GLU A 37 3.89 -9.08 -1.38
C GLU A 37 4.55 -7.80 -1.90
N THR A 38 5.24 -7.11 -0.99
CA THR A 38 6.05 -5.93 -1.32
C THR A 38 7.49 -6.20 -0.91
N LYS A 39 8.42 -5.88 -1.80
CA LYS A 39 9.86 -5.92 -1.53
C LYS A 39 10.39 -4.50 -1.55
N VAL A 40 11.16 -4.15 -0.53
CA VAL A 40 11.81 -2.84 -0.40
C VAL A 40 13.30 -3.07 -0.28
N SER A 41 14.07 -2.34 -1.07
CA SER A 41 15.52 -2.35 -1.03
C SER A 41 16.04 -0.94 -1.25
N GLU A 42 17.27 -0.69 -0.80
CA GLU A 42 17.98 0.55 -1.09
C GLU A 42 18.03 0.80 -2.60
N ASN A 43 17.82 2.06 -2.99
CA ASN A 43 17.96 2.54 -4.36
C ASN A 43 18.42 4.00 -4.33
N GLU A 44 19.09 4.47 -5.37
CA GLU A 44 19.59 5.85 -5.43
C GLU A 44 18.44 6.88 -5.38
N GLU A 45 17.33 6.55 -6.02
CA GLU A 45 16.13 7.38 -6.08
C GLU A 45 14.88 6.55 -5.74
N PRO A 46 13.86 7.14 -5.09
CA PRO A 46 12.61 6.45 -4.81
C PRO A 46 11.95 5.94 -6.11
N TYR A 47 11.73 4.63 -6.18
CA TYR A 47 11.25 3.94 -7.38
C TYR A 47 10.16 2.93 -7.04
N ILE A 48 9.10 2.89 -7.84
CA ILE A 48 8.01 1.92 -7.69
C ILE A 48 8.05 0.98 -8.89
N LYS A 49 7.97 -0.31 -8.62
CA LYS A 49 7.75 -1.34 -9.64
C LYS A 49 6.53 -2.18 -9.26
N SER A 50 5.48 -2.07 -10.05
CA SER A 50 4.22 -2.79 -9.84
C SER A 50 3.55 -3.09 -11.18
N ARG A 51 2.43 -3.80 -11.15
CA ARG A 51 1.60 -4.04 -12.34
C ARG A 51 0.94 -2.75 -12.87
N VAL A 52 0.69 -1.77 -12.00
CA VAL A 52 -0.07 -0.55 -12.35
C VAL A 52 0.85 0.58 -12.79
N TYR A 53 2.05 0.66 -12.19
CA TYR A 53 3.04 1.69 -12.48
C TYR A 53 4.46 1.14 -12.26
N THR A 54 5.37 1.54 -13.14
CA THR A 54 6.81 1.25 -13.03
C THR A 54 7.60 2.50 -13.40
N GLY A 55 8.29 3.10 -12.44
CA GLY A 55 9.01 4.36 -12.64
C GLY A 55 9.41 5.04 -11.34
N ALA A 56 10.03 6.21 -11.46
CA ALA A 56 10.42 7.02 -10.31
C ALA A 56 9.19 7.56 -9.56
N LEU A 57 9.30 7.74 -8.24
CA LEU A 57 8.19 8.21 -7.40
C LEU A 57 7.70 9.61 -7.79
N LYS A 58 8.61 10.47 -8.26
CA LYS A 58 8.31 11.85 -8.68
C LYS A 58 7.47 11.95 -9.95
N ASP A 59 7.56 10.94 -10.82
CA ASP A 59 6.89 10.87 -12.12
C ASP A 59 5.60 10.02 -12.05
N ALA A 60 5.24 9.57 -10.85
CA ALA A 60 4.07 8.73 -10.61
C ALA A 60 2.77 9.47 -10.95
N PRO A 61 1.84 8.83 -11.68
CA PRO A 61 0.61 9.47 -12.10
C PRO A 61 -0.42 9.50 -10.94
N MET A 62 -1.49 10.28 -11.13
CA MET A 62 -2.48 10.56 -10.07
C MET A 62 -3.21 9.30 -9.58
N GLU A 63 -3.34 8.27 -10.42
CA GLU A 63 -4.02 7.01 -10.10
C GLU A 63 -3.38 6.24 -8.95
N ILE A 64 -2.10 6.50 -8.65
CA ILE A 64 -1.37 5.87 -7.53
C ILE A 64 -1.01 6.85 -6.42
N GLU A 65 -1.64 8.04 -6.39
CA GLU A 65 -1.35 9.11 -5.43
C GLU A 65 -1.39 8.65 -3.96
N SER A 66 -2.28 7.72 -3.61
CA SER A 66 -2.37 7.20 -2.25
C SER A 66 -1.07 6.52 -1.80
N ILE A 67 -0.43 5.75 -2.69
CA ILE A 67 0.84 5.07 -2.39
C ILE A 67 1.98 6.08 -2.36
N THR A 68 2.00 7.06 -3.26
CA THR A 68 3.07 8.06 -3.27
C THR A 68 3.02 8.97 -2.04
N SER A 69 1.82 9.35 -1.62
CA SER A 69 1.58 10.13 -0.41
C SER A 69 2.00 9.35 0.83
N LEU A 70 1.66 8.06 0.90
CA LEU A 70 2.12 7.18 1.98
C LEU A 70 3.66 7.14 2.05
N ILE A 71 4.35 6.86 0.94
CA ILE A 71 5.82 6.78 0.93
C ILE A 71 6.46 8.11 1.38
N LYS A 72 5.93 9.24 0.90
CA LYS A 72 6.40 10.58 1.32
C LYS A 72 6.22 10.81 2.83
N GLU A 73 5.07 10.42 3.38
CA GLU A 73 4.78 10.54 4.81
C GLU A 73 5.71 9.66 5.66
N LEU A 74 5.88 8.39 5.28
CA LEU A 74 6.73 7.43 5.98
C LEU A 74 8.21 7.88 6.01
N THR A 75 8.69 8.45 4.92
CA THR A 75 10.09 8.90 4.78
C THR A 75 10.33 10.26 5.45
N THR A 76 9.37 11.18 5.35
CA THR A 76 9.54 12.56 5.88
C THR A 76 9.29 12.62 7.38
N ASN A 77 8.18 12.03 7.85
CA ASN A 77 7.70 12.23 9.22
C ASN A 77 8.08 11.08 10.15
N LEU A 78 8.11 9.84 9.65
CA LEU A 78 8.48 8.66 10.46
C LEU A 78 9.95 8.27 10.34
N LYS A 79 10.70 8.90 9.42
CA LYS A 79 12.14 8.66 9.17
C LYS A 79 12.48 7.17 9.03
N LEU A 80 11.54 6.41 8.46
CA LEU A 80 11.76 4.99 8.22
C LEU A 80 12.76 4.84 7.07
N PRO A 81 13.72 3.92 7.19
CA PRO A 81 14.74 3.67 6.17
C PRO A 81 14.13 3.13 4.86
#